data_AF-A0A6G3Z8Q4-F1
#
_entry.id   AF-A0A6G3Z8Q4-F1
#
_cell.length_a   1.000
_cell.length_b   1.000
_cell.length_c   1.000
_cell.angle_alpha   90.00
_cell.angle_beta   90.00
_cell.angle_gamma   90.00
#
_symmetry.space_group_name_H-M   'P 1'
#
loop_
_entity.id
_entity.type
_entity.pdbx_description
1 polymer ?
#
loop_
_entity_poly.entity_id
_entity_poly.type
_entity_poly.pdbx_seq_one_letter_code
_entity_poly.pdbx_strand_id
1 'polypeptide(L)'
;LEPPMLRERVFALASSTVPSPAATQQHLHALALQLSQELENDVTPAEIQHGLYADLKENHILTAFDVPTPEALLHRYNLSQVQGIFYKASQVVLQAYRNDPGEYKLLFRYLKLFRLMAYIEGDADQGFTVSIDGPTSLFKPSTRYGLDMAKLIPAILHVTRWSLTASLYTRDRYTQQPKERRFTLEADCGLVSHYPPGKPYDSMIEESFANRWPHTKTPWRLEREVDLLPIPGSVMIPDFRLVHPDGRNYLLEIVGYWRPEYLRKKFSQVRRAACNTLILAVSERLNLEKAGIKTTDVPAKIIWFKNKLTPKAVLDCLET
;
A
#
# COMPACT_ATOMS: atom_id res chain seq x y z
N LEU A 1 -7.78 -18.16 28.65
CA LEU A 1 -6.55 -17.32 28.72
C LEU A 1 -5.96 -17.20 27.33
N GLU A 2 -5.39 -16.05 27.00
CA GLU A 2 -4.63 -15.89 25.75
C GLU A 2 -3.34 -16.74 25.77
N PRO A 3 -2.93 -17.38 24.65
CA PRO A 3 -1.77 -18.27 24.61
C PRO A 3 -0.45 -17.71 25.17
N PRO A 4 -0.08 -16.42 24.96
CA PRO A 4 1.11 -15.84 25.56
C PRO A 4 1.09 -15.83 27.10
N MET A 5 -0.06 -15.53 27.71
CA MET A 5 -0.24 -15.52 29.17
C MET A 5 -0.19 -16.94 29.74
N LEU A 6 -0.77 -17.90 29.02
CA LEU A 6 -0.73 -19.30 29.40
C LEU A 6 0.71 -19.84 29.39
N ARG A 7 1.48 -19.53 28.35
CA ARG A 7 2.91 -19.87 28.25
C ARG A 7 3.72 -19.27 29.39
N GLU A 8 3.51 -18.00 29.71
CA GLU A 8 4.20 -17.33 30.82
C GLU A 8 3.99 -18.08 32.15
N ARG A 9 2.73 -18.42 32.48
CA ARG A 9 2.42 -19.16 33.71
C ARG A 9 2.98 -20.58 33.73
N VAL A 10 2.84 -21.33 32.65
CA VAL A 10 3.37 -22.70 32.54
C VAL A 10 4.89 -22.69 32.68
N PHE A 11 5.58 -21.76 32.01
CA PHE A 11 7.04 -21.70 32.04
C PHE A 11 7.58 -21.14 33.36
N ALA A 12 6.86 -20.24 34.04
CA ALA A 12 7.20 -19.81 35.39
C ALA A 12 7.16 -20.99 36.38
N LEU A 13 6.08 -21.79 36.36
CA LEU A 13 5.99 -23.02 37.16
C LEU A 13 7.08 -24.03 36.79
N ALA A 14 7.30 -24.26 35.50
CA ALA A 14 8.33 -25.19 35.02
C ALA A 14 9.75 -24.77 35.43
N SER A 15 10.02 -23.47 35.57
CA SER A 15 11.33 -22.97 35.97
C SER A 15 11.71 -23.28 37.43
N SER A 16 10.73 -23.66 38.26
CA SER A 16 10.93 -23.91 39.69
C SER A 16 11.50 -25.30 40.01
N THR A 17 11.54 -26.23 39.04
CA THR A 17 12.00 -27.61 39.27
C THR A 17 12.85 -28.13 38.11
N VAL A 18 13.53 -29.27 38.34
CA VAL A 18 14.33 -29.93 37.31
C VAL A 18 13.41 -30.54 36.23
N PRO A 19 13.68 -30.30 34.93
CA PRO A 19 12.84 -30.83 33.85
C PRO A 19 12.75 -32.36 33.89
N SER A 20 11.53 -32.88 34.03
CA SER A 20 11.23 -34.31 33.92
C SER A 20 9.79 -34.53 33.47
N PRO A 21 9.46 -35.67 32.84
CA PRO A 21 8.08 -35.99 32.46
C PRO A 21 7.11 -35.97 33.65
N ALA A 22 7.56 -36.42 34.82
CA ALA A 22 6.78 -36.40 36.06
C ALA A 22 6.50 -34.96 36.52
N ALA A 23 7.51 -34.09 36.52
CA ALA A 23 7.35 -32.68 36.87
C ALA A 23 6.41 -31.95 35.90
N THR A 24 6.50 -32.23 34.60
CA THR A 24 5.58 -31.66 33.60
C THR A 24 4.11 -32.01 33.91
N GLN A 25 3.81 -33.28 34.19
CA GLN A 25 2.45 -33.70 34.54
C GLN A 25 1.95 -33.03 35.82
N GLN A 26 2.82 -32.92 36.84
CA GLN A 26 2.49 -32.23 38.08
C GLN A 26 2.22 -30.74 37.87
N HIS A 27 3.04 -30.03 37.09
CA HIS A 27 2.84 -28.61 36.80
C HIS A 27 1.56 -28.36 36.02
N LEU A 28 1.26 -29.19 35.00
CA LEU A 28 0.04 -29.05 34.23
C LEU A 28 -1.20 -29.31 35.09
N HIS A 29 -1.16 -30.31 35.98
CA HIS A 29 -2.26 -30.58 36.92
C HIS A 29 -2.44 -29.48 37.96
N ALA A 30 -1.34 -28.96 38.52
CA ALA A 30 -1.39 -27.86 39.48
C ALA A 30 -1.96 -26.59 38.83
N LEU A 31 -1.50 -26.26 37.63
CA LEU A 31 -2.00 -25.09 36.90
C LEU A 31 -3.45 -25.28 36.44
N ALA A 32 -3.85 -26.49 36.02
CA ALA A 32 -5.23 -26.82 35.69
C ALA A 32 -6.17 -26.54 36.87
N LEU A 33 -5.81 -27.00 38.07
CA LEU A 33 -6.59 -26.74 39.28
C LEU A 33 -6.67 -25.23 39.59
N GLN A 34 -5.53 -24.53 39.52
CA GLN A 34 -5.47 -23.09 39.77
C GLN A 34 -6.33 -22.30 38.78
N LEU A 35 -6.21 -22.60 37.48
CA LEU A 35 -7.00 -21.93 36.44
C LEU A 35 -8.49 -22.26 36.54
N SER A 36 -8.83 -23.49 36.96
CA SER A 36 -10.22 -23.86 37.13
C SER A 36 -10.92 -23.04 38.22
N GLN A 37 -10.19 -22.76 39.31
CA GLN A 37 -10.66 -21.90 40.39
C GLN A 37 -10.72 -20.42 39.98
N GLU A 38 -9.68 -19.91 39.30
CA GLU A 38 -9.61 -18.51 38.87
C GLU A 38 -10.67 -18.15 37.82
N LEU A 39 -11.00 -19.09 36.93
CA LEU A 39 -11.90 -18.86 35.80
C LEU A 39 -13.34 -19.34 36.06
N GLU A 40 -13.60 -19.94 37.22
CA GLU A 40 -14.88 -20.58 37.58
C GLU A 40 -15.38 -21.56 36.49
N ASN A 41 -14.45 -22.24 35.82
CA ASN A 41 -14.73 -23.18 34.74
C ASN A 41 -13.75 -24.35 34.81
N ASP A 42 -14.16 -25.57 34.49
CA ASP A 42 -13.27 -26.72 34.54
C ASP A 42 -12.20 -26.60 33.45
N VAL A 43 -10.92 -26.65 33.86
CA VAL A 43 -9.76 -26.58 32.98
C VAL A 43 -8.91 -27.83 33.21
N THR A 44 -8.70 -28.59 32.15
CA THR A 44 -7.93 -29.82 32.19
C THR A 44 -6.46 -29.59 31.79
N PRO A 45 -5.54 -30.46 32.25
CA PRO A 45 -4.14 -30.45 31.77
C PRO A 45 -4.01 -30.53 30.25
N ALA A 46 -4.91 -31.26 29.58
CA ALA A 46 -4.93 -31.44 28.14
C ALA A 46 -5.31 -30.14 27.39
N GLU A 47 -6.23 -29.35 27.95
CA GLU A 47 -6.59 -28.04 27.40
C GLU A 47 -5.47 -27.03 27.58
N ILE A 48 -4.75 -27.06 28.70
CA ILE A 48 -3.54 -26.25 28.88
C ILE A 48 -2.51 -26.60 27.81
N GLN A 49 -2.27 -27.89 27.59
CA GLN A 49 -1.28 -28.35 26.62
C GLN A 49 -1.62 -27.92 25.18
N HIS A 50 -2.89 -28.04 24.77
CA HIS A 50 -3.35 -27.52 23.47
C HIS A 50 -3.28 -25.98 23.40
N GLY A 51 -3.63 -25.30 24.50
CA GLY A 51 -3.69 -23.85 24.57
C GLY A 51 -2.33 -23.14 24.46
N LEU A 52 -1.23 -23.81 24.84
CA LEU A 52 0.12 -23.22 24.83
C LEU A 52 0.50 -22.57 23.50
N TYR A 53 0.10 -23.21 22.39
CA TYR A 53 0.47 -22.83 21.04
C TYR A 53 -0.74 -22.68 20.11
N ALA A 54 -1.93 -22.49 20.67
CA ALA A 54 -3.16 -22.28 19.90
C ALA A 54 -3.13 -20.99 19.05
N ASP A 55 -2.20 -20.07 19.33
CA ASP A 55 -1.93 -18.88 18.53
C ASP A 55 -1.12 -19.17 17.25
N LEU A 56 -0.44 -20.32 17.13
CA LEU A 56 0.30 -20.69 15.93
C LEU A 56 -0.65 -21.10 14.80
N LYS A 57 -0.38 -20.59 13.59
CA LYS A 57 -1.23 -20.84 12.39
C LYS A 57 -1.47 -22.32 12.10
N GLU A 58 -0.49 -23.17 12.36
CA GLU A 58 -0.57 -24.63 12.18
C GLU A 58 -1.51 -25.32 13.18
N ASN A 59 -1.80 -24.67 14.31
CA ASN A 59 -2.71 -25.15 15.35
C ASN A 59 -4.08 -24.46 15.31
N HIS A 60 -4.32 -23.57 14.34
CA HIS A 60 -5.61 -22.92 14.18
C HIS A 60 -6.66 -23.93 13.74
N ILE A 61 -7.82 -23.89 14.40
CA ILE A 61 -8.96 -24.72 14.05
C ILE A 61 -9.73 -24.01 12.93
N LEU A 62 -9.90 -24.67 11.78
CA LEU A 62 -10.71 -24.15 10.69
C LEU A 62 -12.20 -24.24 11.06
N THR A 63 -12.78 -23.11 11.47
CA THR A 63 -14.19 -23.05 11.88
C THR A 63 -15.15 -22.77 10.73
N ALA A 64 -14.69 -22.03 9.71
CA ALA A 64 -15.47 -21.65 8.54
C ALA A 64 -14.56 -21.67 7.31
N PHE A 65 -15.12 -22.10 6.18
CA PHE A 65 -14.41 -22.13 4.92
C PHE A 65 -15.36 -21.79 3.77
N ASP A 66 -15.14 -20.62 3.18
CA ASP A 66 -15.85 -20.19 1.98
C ASP A 66 -15.19 -20.83 0.75
N VAL A 67 -15.71 -21.99 0.35
CA VAL A 67 -15.17 -22.79 -0.76
C VAL A 67 -15.24 -21.99 -2.07
N PRO A 68 -14.11 -21.65 -2.73
CA PRO A 68 -14.15 -21.04 -4.05
C PRO A 68 -14.53 -22.09 -5.11
N THR A 69 -15.14 -21.68 -6.21
CA THR A 69 -15.30 -22.59 -7.36
C THR A 69 -13.92 -22.95 -7.94
N PRO A 70 -13.76 -24.13 -8.57
CA PRO A 70 -12.51 -24.52 -9.22
C PRO A 70 -11.98 -23.46 -10.20
N GLU A 71 -12.88 -22.85 -10.98
CA GLU A 71 -12.54 -21.80 -11.95
C GLU A 71 -12.02 -20.54 -11.25
N ALA A 72 -12.68 -20.10 -10.19
CA ALA A 72 -12.25 -18.95 -9.40
C ALA A 72 -10.86 -19.18 -8.80
N LEU A 73 -10.58 -20.40 -8.33
CA LEU A 73 -9.26 -20.77 -7.81
C LEU A 73 -8.19 -20.73 -8.92
N LEU A 74 -8.48 -21.24 -10.12
CA LEU A 74 -7.56 -21.18 -11.26
C LEU A 74 -7.27 -19.73 -11.69
N HIS A 75 -8.29 -18.87 -11.76
CA HIS A 75 -8.11 -17.46 -12.05
C HIS A 75 -7.21 -16.76 -11.02
N ARG A 76 -7.45 -17.02 -9.73
CA ARG A 76 -6.61 -16.51 -8.63
C ARG A 76 -5.17 -17.02 -8.72
N TYR A 77 -4.99 -18.29 -9.02
CA TYR A 77 -3.67 -18.91 -9.18
C TYR A 77 -2.89 -18.25 -10.32
N ASN A 78 -3.47 -18.19 -11.53
CA ASN A 78 -2.80 -17.61 -12.71
C ASN A 78 -2.42 -16.14 -12.46
N LEU A 79 -3.33 -15.36 -11.88
CA LEU A 79 -3.05 -13.97 -11.52
C LEU A 79 -1.90 -13.87 -10.49
N SER A 80 -1.88 -14.73 -9.47
CA SER A 80 -0.83 -14.73 -8.45
C SER A 80 0.55 -15.09 -9.02
N GLN A 81 0.62 -15.98 -10.02
CA GLN A 81 1.87 -16.31 -10.71
C GLN A 81 2.45 -15.07 -11.41
N VAL A 82 1.61 -14.34 -12.13
CA VAL A 82 2.00 -13.09 -12.80
C VAL A 82 2.41 -12.04 -11.77
N GLN A 83 1.65 -11.86 -10.70
CA GLN A 83 1.99 -10.96 -9.59
C GLN A 83 3.38 -11.25 -8.99
N GLY A 84 3.76 -12.53 -8.87
CA GLY A 84 5.07 -12.94 -8.37
C GLY A 84 6.25 -12.47 -9.22
N ILE A 85 6.05 -12.26 -10.53
CA ILE A 85 7.09 -11.74 -11.44
C ILE A 85 7.48 -10.31 -11.05
N PHE A 86 6.49 -9.49 -10.67
CA PHE A 86 6.66 -8.08 -10.33
C PHE A 86 7.48 -7.85 -9.07
N TYR A 87 7.62 -8.85 -8.19
CA TYR A 87 8.52 -8.75 -7.03
C TYR A 87 9.99 -8.56 -7.42
N LYS A 88 10.36 -8.96 -8.65
CA LYS A 88 11.73 -8.87 -9.17
C LYS A 88 11.90 -7.80 -10.25
N ALA A 89 10.84 -7.08 -10.58
CA ALA A 89 10.90 -6.07 -11.64
C ALA A 89 11.72 -4.85 -11.20
N SER A 90 12.57 -4.35 -12.10
CA SER A 90 13.34 -3.13 -11.92
C SER A 90 12.57 -1.91 -12.42
N GLN A 91 11.77 -2.10 -13.46
CA GLN A 91 10.91 -1.07 -14.03
C GLN A 91 9.70 -1.75 -14.65
N VAL A 92 8.55 -1.10 -14.55
CA VAL A 92 7.33 -1.47 -15.25
C VAL A 92 6.88 -0.29 -16.08
N VAL A 93 6.61 -0.50 -17.36
CA VAL A 93 6.04 0.49 -18.26
C VAL A 93 4.68 -0.03 -18.68
N LEU A 94 3.63 0.71 -18.34
CA LEU A 94 2.25 0.44 -18.74
C LEU A 94 1.83 1.49 -19.76
N GLN A 95 1.54 1.05 -20.98
CA GLN A 95 0.86 1.88 -21.98
C GLN A 95 -0.64 1.65 -21.84
N ALA A 96 -1.36 2.63 -21.33
CA ALA A 96 -2.81 2.65 -21.33
C ALA A 96 -3.27 3.49 -22.54
N TYR A 97 -3.59 2.82 -23.64
CA TYR A 97 -4.08 3.47 -24.87
C TYR A 97 -5.39 4.22 -24.61
N ARG A 98 -5.98 4.86 -25.62
CA ARG A 98 -7.27 5.57 -25.49
C ARG A 98 -8.37 4.67 -24.87
N ASN A 99 -8.83 5.03 -23.68
CA ASN A 99 -9.85 4.36 -22.87
C ASN A 99 -10.87 5.39 -22.35
N ASP A 100 -11.94 4.91 -21.71
CA ASP A 100 -12.90 5.78 -21.05
C ASP A 100 -12.26 6.53 -19.86
N PRO A 101 -12.61 7.82 -19.63
CA PRO A 101 -12.07 8.60 -18.53
C PRO A 101 -12.22 7.95 -17.14
N GLY A 102 -13.29 7.17 -16.94
CA GLY A 102 -13.53 6.42 -15.70
C GLY A 102 -12.48 5.33 -15.44
N GLU A 103 -11.99 4.67 -16.49
CA GLU A 103 -10.97 3.61 -16.38
C GLU A 103 -9.61 4.20 -16.00
N TYR A 104 -9.22 5.33 -16.61
CA TYR A 104 -8.00 6.05 -16.21
C TYR A 104 -8.06 6.52 -14.77
N LYS A 105 -9.18 7.13 -14.37
CA LYS A 105 -9.40 7.54 -12.97
C LYS A 105 -9.25 6.36 -12.02
N LEU A 106 -9.81 5.19 -12.37
CA LEU A 106 -9.67 3.97 -11.58
C LEU A 106 -8.21 3.51 -11.49
N LEU A 107 -7.51 3.39 -12.62
CA LEU A 107 -6.11 2.98 -12.69
C LEU A 107 -5.22 3.88 -11.83
N PHE A 108 -5.34 5.20 -12.01
CA PHE A 108 -4.53 6.17 -11.29
C PHE A 108 -4.80 6.19 -9.79
N ARG A 109 -6.05 5.97 -9.40
CA ARG A 109 -6.41 5.80 -7.99
C ARG A 109 -5.74 4.58 -7.37
N TYR A 110 -5.62 3.46 -8.10
CA TYR A 110 -4.86 2.30 -7.64
C TYR A 110 -3.34 2.57 -7.56
N LEU A 111 -2.77 3.34 -8.50
CA LEU A 111 -1.36 3.78 -8.40
C LEU A 111 -1.10 4.54 -7.10
N LYS A 112 -2.02 5.47 -6.74
CA LYS A 112 -1.96 6.26 -5.50
C LYS A 112 -2.19 5.40 -4.26
N LEU A 113 -3.22 4.55 -4.29
CA LEU A 113 -3.53 3.61 -3.21
C LEU A 113 -2.31 2.79 -2.77
N PHE A 114 -1.64 2.18 -3.75
CA PHE A 114 -0.46 1.35 -3.53
C PHE A 114 0.83 2.17 -3.38
N ARG A 115 0.74 3.50 -3.39
CA ARG A 115 1.85 4.45 -3.21
C ARG A 115 3.01 4.16 -4.15
N LEU A 116 2.68 3.84 -5.39
CA LEU A 116 3.67 3.47 -6.39
C LEU A 116 4.40 4.70 -6.89
N MET A 117 5.70 4.53 -7.16
CA MET A 117 6.54 5.56 -7.76
C MET A 117 6.26 5.62 -9.26
N ALA A 118 5.09 6.13 -9.62
CA ALA A 118 4.64 6.23 -10.99
C ALA A 118 4.88 7.64 -11.55
N TYR A 119 5.30 7.69 -12.81
CA TYR A 119 5.37 8.88 -13.64
C TYR A 119 4.45 8.69 -14.83
N ILE A 120 3.62 9.69 -15.12
CA ILE A 120 2.52 9.60 -16.09
C ILE A 120 2.75 10.63 -17.19
N GLU A 121 2.82 10.15 -18.42
CA GLU A 121 3.00 10.94 -19.65
C GLU A 121 1.82 10.71 -20.58
N GLY A 122 1.51 11.72 -21.41
CA GLY A 122 0.42 11.67 -22.37
C GLY A 122 -0.83 12.45 -21.95
N ASP A 123 -1.92 12.22 -22.66
CA ASP A 123 -3.20 12.91 -22.53
C ASP A 123 -4.37 11.96 -22.80
N ALA A 124 -5.60 12.43 -22.55
CA ALA A 124 -6.79 11.60 -22.69
C ALA A 124 -7.12 11.21 -24.14
N ASP A 125 -6.61 11.94 -25.14
CA ASP A 125 -6.90 11.69 -26.55
C ASP A 125 -6.00 10.59 -27.12
N GLN A 126 -4.71 10.58 -26.76
CA GLN A 126 -3.74 9.57 -27.20
C GLN A 126 -3.61 8.38 -26.23
N GLY A 127 -3.91 8.61 -24.95
CA GLY A 127 -3.67 7.68 -23.87
C GLY A 127 -2.43 8.04 -23.05
N PHE A 128 -2.16 7.23 -22.03
CA PHE A 128 -1.13 7.50 -21.03
C PHE A 128 -0.05 6.43 -21.03
N THR A 129 1.20 6.86 -20.89
CA THR A 129 2.32 5.99 -20.54
C THR A 129 2.63 6.18 -19.07
N VAL A 130 2.50 5.10 -18.30
CA VAL A 130 2.79 5.05 -16.87
C VAL A 130 4.09 4.29 -16.66
N SER A 131 5.14 5.00 -16.29
CA SER A 131 6.42 4.44 -15.90
C SER A 131 6.48 4.27 -14.38
N ILE A 132 6.67 3.05 -13.90
CA ILE A 132 6.71 2.69 -12.49
C ILE A 132 8.11 2.13 -12.16
N ASP A 133 8.80 2.78 -11.24
CA ASP A 133 10.08 2.27 -10.74
C ASP A 133 9.81 1.01 -9.91
N GLY A 134 10.52 -0.09 -10.20
CA GLY A 134 10.32 -1.40 -9.59
C GLY A 134 11.16 -1.62 -8.31
N PRO A 135 10.83 -2.65 -7.50
CA PRO A 135 11.50 -2.95 -6.24
C PRO A 135 13.00 -3.23 -6.39
N THR A 136 13.47 -3.71 -7.55
CA THR A 136 14.90 -4.05 -7.75
C THR A 136 15.74 -2.92 -8.35
N SER A 137 15.12 -1.85 -8.87
CA SER A 137 15.83 -0.59 -9.20
C SER A 137 16.22 0.17 -7.92
N LEU A 138 15.59 -0.16 -6.80
CA LEU A 138 15.97 0.32 -5.48
C LEU A 138 17.30 -0.30 -5.06
N PHE A 139 18.30 0.51 -4.68
CA PHE A 139 19.61 0.09 -4.13
C PHE A 139 19.51 -0.93 -2.97
N LYS A 140 18.33 -1.08 -2.35
CA LYS A 140 17.96 -2.23 -1.52
C LYS A 140 16.58 -2.74 -1.97
N PRO A 141 16.46 -4.00 -2.44
CA PRO A 141 15.18 -4.60 -2.75
C PRO A 141 14.23 -4.51 -1.55
N SER A 142 13.04 -3.93 -1.76
CA SER A 142 11.99 -3.88 -0.73
C SER A 142 10.88 -4.85 -1.10
N THR A 143 10.74 -5.93 -0.31
CA THR A 143 9.65 -6.91 -0.47
C THR A 143 8.29 -6.25 -0.33
N ARG A 144 8.16 -5.27 0.58
CA ARG A 144 6.92 -4.51 0.79
C ARG A 144 6.49 -3.72 -0.45
N TYR A 145 7.41 -2.98 -1.07
CA TYR A 145 7.09 -2.24 -2.30
C TYR A 145 6.78 -3.16 -3.48
N GLY A 146 7.51 -4.29 -3.59
CA GLY A 146 7.21 -5.32 -4.59
C GLY A 146 5.80 -5.88 -4.45
N LEU A 147 5.35 -6.13 -3.21
CA LEU A 147 3.97 -6.55 -2.92
C LEU A 147 2.95 -5.49 -3.33
N ASP A 148 3.20 -4.23 -3.00
CA ASP A 148 2.29 -3.13 -3.36
C ASP A 148 2.22 -2.94 -4.89
N MET A 149 3.33 -3.09 -5.61
CA MET A 149 3.33 -3.05 -7.07
C MET A 149 2.57 -4.23 -7.69
N ALA A 150 2.71 -5.43 -7.14
CA ALA A 150 1.97 -6.59 -7.63
C ALA A 150 0.45 -6.46 -7.44
N LYS A 151 0.00 -5.75 -6.40
CA LYS A 151 -1.43 -5.44 -6.20
C LYS A 151 -2.01 -4.53 -7.29
N LEU A 152 -1.18 -3.84 -8.08
CA LEU A 152 -1.65 -3.07 -9.24
C LEU A 152 -2.16 -3.95 -10.38
N ILE A 153 -1.63 -5.17 -10.55
CA ILE A 153 -1.98 -6.02 -11.71
C ILE A 153 -3.49 -6.28 -11.80
N PRO A 154 -4.19 -6.72 -10.74
CA PRO A 154 -5.65 -6.85 -10.79
C PRO A 154 -6.38 -5.55 -11.18
N ALA A 155 -5.85 -4.38 -10.83
CA ALA A 155 -6.44 -3.10 -11.18
C ALA A 155 -6.30 -2.75 -12.68
N ILE A 156 -5.16 -3.11 -13.28
CA ILE A 156 -4.91 -2.89 -14.72
C ILE A 156 -5.92 -3.68 -15.56
N LEU A 157 -6.35 -4.86 -15.09
CA LEU A 157 -7.36 -5.70 -15.76
C LEU A 157 -8.76 -5.06 -15.84
N HIS A 158 -9.00 -3.93 -15.15
CA HIS A 158 -10.23 -3.14 -15.33
C HIS A 158 -10.13 -2.11 -16.46
N VAL A 159 -8.95 -1.93 -17.06
CA VAL A 159 -8.74 -1.07 -18.22
C VAL A 159 -8.84 -1.93 -19.47
N THR A 160 -9.55 -1.45 -20.50
CA THR A 160 -9.85 -2.28 -21.68
C THR A 160 -8.69 -2.36 -22.68
N ARG A 161 -7.94 -1.28 -22.85
CA ARG A 161 -6.84 -1.21 -23.84
C ARG A 161 -5.53 -0.84 -23.18
N TRP A 162 -4.67 -1.81 -22.98
CA TRP A 162 -3.34 -1.59 -22.41
C TRP A 162 -2.33 -2.64 -22.86
N SER A 163 -1.05 -2.26 -22.78
CA SER A 163 0.08 -3.17 -22.81
C SER A 163 1.04 -2.84 -21.68
N LEU A 164 1.66 -3.87 -21.12
CA LEU A 164 2.58 -3.75 -20.00
C LEU A 164 3.88 -4.45 -20.34
N THR A 165 4.99 -3.79 -20.03
CA THR A 165 6.33 -4.36 -20.10
C THR A 165 7.02 -4.22 -18.75
N ALA A 166 7.52 -5.33 -18.20
CA ALA A 166 8.35 -5.35 -17.00
C ALA A 166 9.78 -5.75 -17.37
N SER A 167 10.75 -4.91 -16.99
CA SER A 167 12.17 -5.26 -17.00
C SER A 167 12.52 -5.98 -15.70
N LEU A 168 13.23 -7.11 -15.80
CA LEU A 168 13.60 -7.97 -14.69
C LEU A 168 15.11 -8.17 -14.67
N TYR A 169 15.73 -8.13 -13.50
CA TYR A 169 17.09 -8.62 -13.32
C TYR A 169 17.05 -10.01 -12.70
N THR A 170 17.60 -10.98 -13.43
CA THR A 170 17.71 -12.37 -12.97
C THR A 170 19.16 -12.80 -13.02
N ARG A 171 19.60 -13.66 -12.09
CA ARG A 171 20.92 -14.28 -12.22
C ARG A 171 20.82 -15.42 -13.21
N ASP A 172 21.73 -15.43 -14.16
CA ASP A 172 21.88 -16.55 -15.07
C ASP A 172 22.29 -17.80 -14.28
N ARG A 173 21.62 -18.93 -14.56
CA ARG A 173 21.78 -20.16 -13.76
C ARG A 173 23.19 -20.74 -13.84
N TYR A 174 23.88 -20.53 -14.96
CA TYR A 174 25.20 -21.11 -15.23
C TYR A 174 26.31 -20.15 -14.86
N THR A 175 26.21 -18.89 -15.29
CA THR A 175 27.27 -17.90 -15.12
C THR A 175 27.15 -17.09 -13.83
N GLN A 176 26.01 -17.16 -13.13
CA GLN A 176 25.67 -16.34 -11.96
C GLN A 176 25.69 -14.83 -12.19
N GLN A 177 25.90 -14.39 -13.44
CA GLN A 177 25.92 -12.99 -13.82
C GLN A 177 24.48 -12.44 -13.90
N PRO A 178 24.26 -11.16 -13.53
CA PRO A 178 22.97 -10.51 -13.69
C PRO A 178 22.66 -10.36 -15.19
N LYS A 179 21.49 -10.81 -15.59
CA LYS A 179 20.97 -10.71 -16.95
C LYS A 179 19.60 -10.06 -16.94
N GLU A 180 19.45 -9.05 -17.77
CA GLU A 180 18.15 -8.40 -17.99
C GLU A 180 17.24 -9.33 -18.80
N ARG A 181 16.00 -9.44 -18.34
CA ARG A 181 14.90 -10.15 -18.99
C ARG A 181 13.72 -9.21 -19.11
N ARG A 182 12.87 -9.49 -20.10
CA ARG A 182 11.64 -8.74 -20.32
C ARG A 182 10.44 -9.67 -20.18
N PHE A 183 9.42 -9.21 -19.48
CA PHE A 183 8.12 -9.84 -19.41
C PHE A 183 7.08 -8.87 -19.96
N THR A 184 6.22 -9.34 -20.86
CA THR A 184 5.18 -8.52 -21.49
C THR A 184 3.81 -9.14 -21.24
N LEU A 185 2.82 -8.27 -21.09
CA LEU A 185 1.43 -8.65 -20.89
C LEU A 185 0.55 -7.67 -21.64
N GLU A 186 -0.50 -8.17 -22.28
CA GLU A 186 -1.45 -7.37 -23.05
C GLU A 186 -2.87 -7.59 -22.51
N ALA A 187 -3.80 -6.73 -22.93
CA ALA A 187 -5.18 -6.73 -22.44
C ALA A 187 -5.92 -8.06 -22.68
N ASP A 188 -5.52 -8.85 -23.68
CA ASP A 188 -6.11 -10.14 -24.04
C ASP A 188 -5.49 -11.34 -23.30
N CYS A 189 -4.69 -11.10 -22.26
CA CYS A 189 -3.97 -12.15 -21.51
C CYS A 189 -4.83 -13.21 -20.79
N GLY A 190 -6.16 -13.11 -20.83
CA GLY A 190 -7.08 -14.07 -20.21
C GLY A 190 -7.06 -14.10 -18.68
N LEU A 191 -6.33 -13.16 -18.04
CA LEU A 191 -6.33 -13.01 -16.59
C LEU A 191 -7.64 -12.37 -16.13
N VAL A 192 -8.14 -12.82 -14.97
CA VAL A 192 -9.38 -12.30 -14.39
C VAL A 192 -9.06 -11.57 -13.11
N SER A 193 -9.51 -10.31 -13.03
CA SER A 193 -9.37 -9.53 -11.81
C SER A 193 -10.25 -10.10 -10.71
N HIS A 194 -9.75 -10.01 -9.49
CA HIS A 194 -10.53 -10.30 -8.30
C HIS A 194 -10.96 -9.04 -7.55
N TYR A 195 -10.62 -7.86 -8.08
CA TYR A 195 -11.08 -6.61 -7.52
C TYR A 195 -12.52 -6.36 -7.95
N PRO A 196 -13.39 -5.88 -7.04
CA PRO A 196 -14.75 -5.54 -7.40
C PRO A 196 -14.76 -4.35 -8.36
N PRO A 197 -15.67 -4.32 -9.35
CA PRO A 197 -15.83 -3.16 -10.20
C PRO A 197 -16.29 -1.94 -9.38
N GLY A 198 -15.72 -0.77 -9.68
CA GLY A 198 -16.26 0.53 -9.25
C GLY A 198 -15.60 1.22 -8.06
N LYS A 199 -14.96 0.52 -7.11
CA LYS A 199 -14.28 1.20 -5.97
C LYS A 199 -13.00 0.48 -5.49
N PRO A 200 -11.81 1.10 -5.62
CA PRO A 200 -10.64 0.75 -4.85
C PRO A 200 -10.87 1.16 -3.38
N TYR A 201 -10.29 0.38 -2.49
CA TYR A 201 -10.12 0.76 -1.10
C TYR A 201 -9.12 1.93 -1.03
N ASP A 202 -9.35 2.97 -0.23
CA ASP A 202 -8.46 4.13 -0.15
C ASP A 202 -7.19 3.81 0.66
N SER A 203 -6.13 4.62 0.50
CA SER A 203 -4.94 4.44 1.34
C SER A 203 -5.24 4.93 2.77
N MET A 204 -4.74 4.22 3.79
CA MET A 204 -5.04 4.55 5.21
C MET A 204 -4.75 6.01 5.59
N ILE A 205 -3.81 6.70 4.92
CA ILE A 205 -3.46 8.09 5.24
C ILE A 205 -4.51 9.05 4.69
N GLU A 206 -4.82 8.93 3.40
CA GLU A 206 -5.84 9.72 2.70
C GLU A 206 -7.22 9.50 3.33
N GLU A 207 -7.56 8.24 3.60
CA GLU A 207 -8.80 7.88 4.28
C GLU A 207 -8.87 8.51 5.66
N SER A 208 -7.81 8.39 6.46
CA SER A 208 -7.79 9.00 7.80
C SER A 208 -7.92 10.52 7.74
N PHE A 209 -7.39 11.18 6.71
CA PHE A 209 -7.47 12.63 6.55
C PHE A 209 -8.89 13.04 6.13
N ALA A 210 -9.44 12.39 5.12
CA ALA A 210 -10.80 12.61 4.65
C ALA A 210 -11.84 12.37 5.76
N ASN A 211 -11.69 11.32 6.56
CA ASN A 211 -12.59 11.03 7.68
C ASN A 211 -12.51 12.09 8.80
N ARG A 212 -11.38 12.79 8.94
CA ARG A 212 -11.21 13.87 9.92
C ARG A 212 -11.74 15.22 9.45
N TRP A 213 -11.82 15.44 8.13
CA TRP A 213 -12.20 16.74 7.57
C TRP A 213 -13.58 17.25 8.05
N PRO A 214 -14.66 16.43 8.03
CA PRO A 214 -15.99 16.89 8.46
C PRO A 214 -16.05 17.40 9.90
N HIS A 215 -15.19 16.89 10.79
CA HIS A 215 -15.16 17.28 12.21
C HIS A 215 -14.56 18.67 12.46
N THR A 216 -13.94 19.28 11.44
CA THR A 216 -13.23 20.57 11.57
C THR A 216 -14.16 21.78 11.48
N LYS A 217 -15.45 21.58 11.11
CA LYS A 217 -16.47 22.64 10.98
C LYS A 217 -15.98 23.85 10.17
N THR A 218 -15.62 23.61 8.92
CA THR A 218 -15.07 24.61 8.00
C THR A 218 -15.99 24.79 6.78
N PRO A 219 -16.07 26.00 6.18
CA PRO A 219 -16.75 26.19 4.90
C PRO A 219 -16.07 25.45 3.73
N TRP A 220 -14.79 25.10 3.87
CA TRP A 220 -14.04 24.38 2.85
C TRP A 220 -14.52 22.93 2.67
N ARG A 221 -14.97 22.59 1.47
CA ARG A 221 -15.33 21.23 1.07
C ARG A 221 -14.11 20.48 0.55
N LEU A 222 -13.87 19.29 1.08
CA LEU A 222 -12.85 18.37 0.59
C LEU A 222 -13.45 17.44 -0.46
N GLU A 223 -12.98 17.52 -1.69
CA GLU A 223 -13.35 16.66 -2.80
C GLU A 223 -12.20 15.69 -3.12
N ARG A 224 -12.54 14.42 -3.31
CA ARG A 224 -11.59 13.34 -3.62
C ARG A 224 -11.33 13.18 -5.12
N GLU A 225 -12.34 13.47 -5.93
CA GLU A 225 -12.20 13.40 -7.38
C GLU A 225 -11.57 14.68 -7.87
N VAL A 226 -10.28 14.60 -8.20
CA VAL A 226 -9.52 15.74 -8.72
C VAL A 226 -9.30 15.56 -10.20
N ASP A 227 -9.52 16.63 -10.96
CA ASP A 227 -9.15 16.66 -12.37
C ASP A 227 -7.63 16.51 -12.51
N LEU A 228 -7.21 15.83 -13.57
CA LEU A 228 -5.82 15.72 -13.95
C LEU A 228 -5.24 17.12 -14.15
N LEU A 229 -4.12 17.43 -13.50
CA LEU A 229 -3.41 18.68 -13.70
C LEU A 229 -2.47 18.50 -14.91
N PRO A 230 -2.78 19.10 -16.08
CA PRO A 230 -1.96 18.95 -17.26
C PRO A 230 -0.63 19.68 -17.06
N ILE A 231 0.45 19.01 -17.43
CA ILE A 231 1.79 19.57 -17.49
C ILE A 231 2.28 19.29 -18.93
N PRO A 232 3.06 20.17 -19.59
CA PRO A 232 3.53 19.88 -20.95
C PRO A 232 4.20 18.49 -21.04
N GLY A 233 3.60 17.56 -21.79
CA GLY A 233 4.08 16.18 -21.94
C GLY A 233 3.90 15.25 -20.72
N SER A 234 3.21 15.67 -19.65
CA SER A 234 2.97 14.84 -18.46
C SER A 234 1.70 15.21 -17.72
N VAL A 235 1.29 14.38 -16.77
CA VAL A 235 0.13 14.69 -15.93
C VAL A 235 0.49 14.53 -14.45
N MET A 236 -0.02 15.45 -13.64
CA MET A 236 0.00 15.32 -12.19
C MET A 236 -1.42 15.05 -11.68
N ILE A 237 -1.51 14.17 -10.69
CA ILE A 237 -2.77 13.75 -10.09
C ILE A 237 -2.72 14.15 -8.62
N PRO A 238 -3.35 15.26 -8.22
CA PRO A 238 -3.47 15.64 -6.82
C PRO A 238 -4.36 14.65 -6.07
N ASP A 239 -4.15 14.52 -4.76
CA ASP A 239 -4.93 13.60 -3.92
C ASP A 239 -6.30 14.17 -3.54
N PHE A 240 -6.38 15.48 -3.35
CA PHE A 240 -7.63 16.16 -3.00
C PHE A 240 -7.77 17.52 -3.67
N ARG A 241 -9.02 17.98 -3.80
CA ARG A 241 -9.39 19.36 -4.12
C ARG A 241 -10.12 19.96 -2.93
N LEU A 242 -9.76 21.19 -2.57
CA LEU A 242 -10.37 21.98 -1.52
C LEU A 242 -11.16 23.10 -2.19
N VAL A 243 -12.47 23.12 -1.98
CA VAL A 243 -13.38 24.09 -2.62
C VAL A 243 -14.04 24.93 -1.54
N HIS A 244 -13.91 26.25 -1.64
CA HIS A 244 -14.61 27.18 -0.77
C HIS A 244 -15.89 27.71 -1.46
N PRO A 245 -16.98 27.99 -0.71
CA PRO A 245 -18.23 28.51 -1.28
C PRO A 245 -18.10 29.84 -2.02
N ASP A 246 -17.04 30.62 -1.77
CA ASP A 246 -16.76 31.89 -2.48
C ASP A 246 -16.07 31.69 -3.84
N GLY A 247 -15.83 30.44 -4.26
CA GLY A 247 -15.21 30.11 -5.54
C GLY A 247 -13.70 29.84 -5.49
N ARG A 248 -13.03 30.03 -4.34
CA ARG A 248 -11.62 29.64 -4.19
C ARG A 248 -11.45 28.13 -4.28
N ASN A 249 -10.44 27.69 -5.03
CA ASN A 249 -10.07 26.28 -5.15
C ASN A 249 -8.57 26.06 -4.92
N TYR A 250 -8.24 24.96 -4.23
CA TYR A 250 -6.87 24.53 -4.01
C TYR A 250 -6.73 23.03 -4.27
N LEU A 251 -5.59 22.63 -4.78
CA LEU A 251 -5.22 21.23 -4.99
C LEU A 251 -4.28 20.81 -3.88
N LEU A 252 -4.47 19.62 -3.31
CA LEU A 252 -3.63 19.09 -2.23
C LEU A 252 -3.01 17.77 -2.67
N GLU A 253 -1.68 17.69 -2.59
CA GLU A 253 -0.90 16.48 -2.82
C GLU A 253 -0.15 16.10 -1.53
N ILE A 254 -0.29 14.86 -1.09
CA ILE A 254 0.38 14.31 0.09
C ILE A 254 1.62 13.53 -0.35
N VAL A 255 2.80 14.10 -0.08
CA VAL A 255 4.09 13.48 -0.37
C VAL A 255 4.56 12.67 0.85
N GLY A 256 4.37 11.35 0.78
CA GLY A 256 4.74 10.41 1.85
C GLY A 256 6.01 9.58 1.59
N TYR A 257 6.63 9.68 0.42
CA TYR A 257 7.71 8.78 -0.01
C TYR A 257 9.06 9.50 -0.13
N TRP A 258 10.13 8.88 0.38
CA TRP A 258 11.39 9.59 0.73
C TRP A 258 12.52 9.48 -0.29
N ARG A 259 12.38 8.72 -1.36
CA ARG A 259 13.51 8.47 -2.26
C ARG A 259 13.91 9.73 -3.05
N PRO A 260 15.21 10.08 -3.09
CA PRO A 260 15.70 11.26 -3.78
C PRO A 260 15.26 11.40 -5.24
N GLU A 261 15.37 10.35 -6.03
CA GLU A 261 15.09 10.38 -7.47
C GLU A 261 13.60 10.62 -7.75
N TYR A 262 12.73 9.93 -6.99
CA TYR A 262 11.29 10.15 -7.01
C TYR A 262 10.95 11.59 -6.63
N LEU A 263 11.51 12.07 -5.51
CA LEU A 263 11.27 13.44 -5.05
C LEU A 263 11.74 14.46 -6.09
N ARG A 264 12.90 14.27 -6.73
CA ARG A 264 13.39 15.15 -7.80
C ARG A 264 12.42 15.22 -8.97
N LYS A 265 11.95 14.08 -9.47
CA LYS A 265 10.96 14.01 -10.56
C LYS A 265 9.64 14.68 -10.16
N LYS A 266 9.12 14.37 -8.96
CA LYS A 266 7.87 14.92 -8.44
C LYS A 266 7.93 16.44 -8.30
N PHE A 267 8.98 16.96 -7.66
CA PHE A 267 9.17 18.41 -7.50
C PHE A 267 9.46 19.11 -8.83
N SER A 268 10.06 18.42 -9.81
CA SER A 268 10.15 18.92 -11.19
C SER A 268 8.78 19.09 -11.84
N GLN A 269 7.88 18.11 -11.70
CA GLN A 269 6.50 18.24 -12.18
C GLN A 269 5.78 19.43 -11.53
N VAL A 270 5.93 19.60 -10.21
CA VAL A 270 5.31 20.73 -9.49
C VAL A 270 5.79 22.07 -10.02
N ARG A 271 7.11 22.22 -10.27
CA ARG A 271 7.66 23.45 -10.87
C ARG A 271 7.10 23.71 -12.26
N ARG A 272 7.02 22.67 -13.10
CA ARG A 272 6.52 22.77 -14.47
C ARG A 272 5.02 23.00 -14.55
N ALA A 273 4.26 22.52 -13.57
CA ALA A 273 2.83 22.77 -13.46
C ALA A 273 2.53 24.25 -13.21
N ALA A 274 3.45 24.99 -12.58
CA ALA A 274 3.32 26.41 -12.27
C ALA A 274 1.96 26.78 -11.63
N CYS A 275 1.40 25.85 -10.84
CA CYS A 275 0.07 25.96 -10.27
C CYS A 275 0.14 26.61 -8.88
N ASN A 276 -0.25 27.88 -8.80
CA ASN A 276 -0.19 28.66 -7.56
C ASN A 276 -1.21 28.19 -6.50
N THR A 277 -2.22 27.43 -6.91
CA THR A 277 -3.25 26.86 -6.03
C THR A 277 -2.90 25.44 -5.56
N LEU A 278 -1.70 24.94 -5.87
CA LEU A 278 -1.24 23.64 -5.40
C LEU A 278 -0.60 23.75 -4.01
N ILE A 279 -0.97 22.83 -3.13
CA ILE A 279 -0.46 22.64 -1.78
C ILE A 279 0.22 21.27 -1.72
N LEU A 280 1.47 21.25 -1.29
CA LEU A 280 2.22 20.02 -1.02
C LEU A 280 2.27 19.76 0.48
N ALA A 281 1.60 18.72 0.94
CA ALA A 281 1.79 18.20 2.29
C ALA A 281 2.98 17.22 2.28
N VAL A 282 4.12 17.61 2.85
CA VAL A 282 5.37 16.84 2.86
C VAL A 282 5.61 16.27 4.24
N SER A 283 5.89 14.97 4.33
CA SER A 283 6.26 14.39 5.64
C SER A 283 7.63 14.91 6.11
N GLU A 284 7.74 15.29 7.38
CA GLU A 284 9.01 15.71 8.01
C GLU A 284 10.07 14.59 8.04
N ARG A 285 9.64 13.34 7.85
CA ARG A 285 10.53 12.19 7.75
C ARG A 285 11.29 12.15 6.41
N LEU A 286 10.89 12.98 5.44
CA LEU A 286 11.52 13.04 4.12
C LEU A 286 12.72 13.98 4.16
N ASN A 287 13.88 13.48 3.76
CA ASN A 287 15.09 14.29 3.67
C ASN A 287 15.20 14.93 2.28
N LEU A 288 14.53 16.08 2.10
CA LEU A 288 14.54 16.82 0.83
C LEU A 288 15.92 17.39 0.48
N GLU A 289 16.72 17.76 1.49
CA GLU A 289 18.08 18.28 1.29
C GLU A 289 19.00 17.24 0.65
N LYS A 290 18.94 15.99 1.12
CA LYS A 290 19.65 14.87 0.51
C LYS A 290 19.21 14.62 -0.93
N ALA A 291 17.97 14.98 -1.27
CA ALA A 291 17.47 14.94 -2.64
C ALA A 291 17.92 16.15 -3.49
N GLY A 292 18.59 17.15 -2.91
CA GLY A 292 18.99 18.37 -3.58
C GLY A 292 17.81 19.29 -3.93
N ILE A 293 16.71 19.19 -3.18
CA ILE A 293 15.48 19.94 -3.44
C ILE A 293 15.45 21.16 -2.53
N LYS A 294 15.44 22.35 -3.14
CA LYS A 294 15.19 23.60 -2.44
C LYS A 294 13.71 23.89 -2.47
N THR A 295 13.11 24.06 -1.31
CA THR A 295 11.68 24.36 -1.15
C THR A 295 11.31 25.76 -1.65
N THR A 296 12.28 26.67 -1.73
CA THR A 296 12.14 28.02 -2.30
C THR A 296 11.86 28.02 -3.79
N ASP A 297 12.22 26.95 -4.50
CA ASP A 297 12.18 26.91 -5.97
C ASP A 297 10.84 26.36 -6.48
N VAL A 298 9.86 26.18 -5.59
CA VAL A 298 8.58 25.54 -5.88
C VAL A 298 7.45 26.57 -5.73
N PRO A 299 6.60 26.77 -6.75
CA PRO A 299 5.50 27.75 -6.68
C PRO A 299 4.35 27.31 -5.76
N ALA A 300 4.37 26.06 -5.29
CA ALA A 300 3.34 25.48 -4.44
C ALA A 300 3.57 25.82 -2.96
N LYS A 301 2.48 26.01 -2.21
CA LYS A 301 2.54 26.14 -0.75
C LYS A 301 2.94 24.80 -0.12
N ILE A 302 3.87 24.78 0.84
CA ILE A 302 4.35 23.55 1.47
C ILE A 302 3.89 23.48 2.93
N ILE A 303 3.28 22.35 3.30
CA ILE A 303 2.85 22.04 4.67
C ILE A 303 3.66 20.83 5.14
N TRP A 304 4.27 20.93 6.32
CA TRP A 304 5.02 19.83 6.91
C TRP A 304 4.18 19.03 7.91
N PHE A 305 4.34 17.70 7.92
CA PHE A 305 3.68 16.85 8.92
C PHE A 305 4.55 15.67 9.38
N LYS A 306 4.46 15.30 10.66
CA LYS A 306 5.20 14.15 11.21
C LYS A 306 4.56 12.80 10.84
N ASN A 307 3.49 12.45 11.55
CA ASN A 307 2.85 11.13 11.45
C ASN A 307 1.52 11.18 10.70
N LYS A 308 0.76 12.26 10.86
CA LYS A 308 -0.57 12.44 10.27
C LYS A 308 -0.71 13.89 9.83
N LEU A 309 -1.18 14.11 8.60
CA LEU A 309 -1.64 15.42 8.17
C LEU A 309 -2.92 15.78 8.93
N THR A 310 -3.02 17.00 9.44
CA THR A 310 -4.21 17.47 10.17
C THR A 310 -4.97 18.50 9.33
N PRO A 311 -6.32 18.48 9.35
CA PRO A 311 -7.11 19.49 8.63
C PRO A 311 -6.75 20.93 9.02
N LYS A 312 -6.47 21.17 10.31
CA LYS A 312 -6.06 22.49 10.81
C LYS A 312 -4.82 23.05 10.09
N ALA A 313 -3.76 22.26 9.93
CA ALA A 313 -2.55 22.71 9.23
C ALA A 313 -2.82 23.09 7.76
N VAL A 314 -3.80 22.46 7.12
CA VAL A 314 -4.23 22.81 5.76
C VAL A 314 -5.04 24.09 5.76
N LEU A 315 -5.97 24.26 6.71
CA LEU A 315 -6.76 25.49 6.83
C LEU A 315 -5.89 26.71 7.14
N ASP A 316 -4.95 26.60 8.07
CA ASP A 316 -4.02 27.69 8.40
C ASP A 316 -3.26 28.17 7.14
N CYS A 317 -2.89 27.23 6.25
CA CYS A 317 -2.21 27.51 4.98
C CYS A 317 -3.12 28.16 3.91
N LEU A 318 -4.43 27.91 3.97
CA LEU A 318 -5.43 28.48 3.06
C LEU A 318 -5.81 29.92 3.44
N GLU A 319 -5.67 30.28 4.72
CA GLU A 319 -5.98 31.60 5.27
C GLU A 319 -4.81 32.60 5.20
N THR A 320 -3.61 32.12 4.81
CA THR A 320 -2.41 32.95 4.58
C THR A 320 -2.29 33.41 3.13
#